data_AF-A0A7S1C4I6-F1
#
_entry.id   AF-A0A7S1C4I6-F1
#
_cell.length_a   1.000
_cell.length_b   1.000
_cell.length_c   1.000
_cell.angle_alpha   90.00
_cell.angle_beta   90.00
_cell.angle_gamma   90.00
#
_symmetry.space_group_name_H-M   'P 1'
#
loop_
_entity.id
_entity.type
_entity.pdbx_description
1 polymer ?
#
loop_
_entity_poly.entity_id
_entity_poly.type
_entity_poly.pdbx_seq_one_letter_code
_entity_poly.pdbx_strand_id
1 'polypeptide(L)'
;PSTNYVEAAVEEPDGGDGESEEPEVPVEPDNYVDPGAYPVTDELGDEPEFESAWPVDASVRRLAGRAAASRNVKPGGRMLVGPPRPPPVPPPVAAYSPAITPHVDYVTPHRGSTAGGTPVWIVGVGFGNNVGDVSVSLGGAAAAVQSVNDTHILALTAAGNSGPPRLVKVSIRRVGRATVGRDGWYQHMDVWSRHSTWGGGPLPVEGDSVVIPPDTTIYLDISTPILNIVIIQGTLVVADDADITFDAHYIFVNKGTLQVGTERDPHQHRCVITLHGHVKTLELPMYGSKVLGVRNGVLDLHGKPHRVPWTRLAATVAAGQQRISLRDAVDWEVDAEIVIASTDFASSHYETRRILEVRDGGLTLALDAPLVYAHDGSDHSVSGRDFNTAAEVGLLSHNIVVQGNARS
;
A
#
# COMPACT_ATOMS: atom_id res chain seq x y z
N PRO A 1 -10.50 13.33 56.97
CA PRO A 1 -9.07 13.03 57.23
C PRO A 1 -8.33 12.94 55.89
N SER A 2 -8.00 14.10 55.35
CA SER A 2 -6.64 14.70 55.38
C SER A 2 -5.84 14.32 54.13
N THR A 3 -6.00 15.18 53.13
CA THR A 3 -5.08 15.52 52.04
C THR A 3 -3.65 15.69 52.57
N ASN A 4 -2.65 15.30 51.79
CA ASN A 4 -1.32 15.91 51.79
C ASN A 4 -0.63 15.65 50.44
N TYR A 5 -0.55 16.70 49.64
CA TYR A 5 0.40 16.87 48.54
C TYR A 5 1.68 17.49 49.12
N VAL A 6 2.84 17.02 48.67
CA VAL A 6 4.15 17.61 48.98
C VAL A 6 4.80 18.02 47.66
N GLU A 7 5.15 19.29 47.57
CA GLU A 7 5.91 19.94 46.50
C GLU A 7 7.34 19.38 46.40
N ALA A 8 7.89 19.40 45.18
CA ALA A 8 9.33 19.36 44.95
C ALA A 8 9.72 20.45 43.96
N ALA A 9 10.72 21.23 44.37
CA ALA A 9 11.25 22.43 43.77
C ALA A 9 12.08 22.19 42.50
N VAL A 10 12.11 23.19 41.63
CA VAL A 10 13.14 23.36 40.59
C VAL A 10 13.73 24.76 40.79
N GLU A 11 15.05 24.80 41.03
CA GLU A 11 15.87 26.02 41.06
C GLU A 11 16.12 26.54 39.64
N GLU A 12 15.98 27.85 39.45
CA GLU A 12 16.50 28.62 38.32
C GLU A 12 17.33 29.80 38.89
N PRO A 13 18.37 30.28 38.19
CA PRO A 13 19.35 31.20 38.77
C PRO A 13 18.98 32.69 38.63
N ASP A 14 19.49 33.46 39.60
CA ASP A 14 19.39 34.91 39.79
C ASP A 14 19.75 35.77 38.56
N GLY A 15 19.01 36.87 38.37
CA GLY A 15 19.46 37.99 37.53
C GLY A 15 18.42 39.07 37.19
N GLY A 16 18.20 40.03 38.11
CA GLY A 16 18.19 41.47 37.77
C GLY A 16 16.89 42.17 37.35
N ASP A 17 16.20 42.69 38.36
CA ASP A 17 15.39 43.91 38.53
C ASP A 17 15.15 44.87 37.33
N GLY A 18 13.86 45.23 37.16
CA GLY A 18 13.41 46.36 36.34
C GLY A 18 11.88 46.52 36.38
N GLU A 19 11.37 47.19 37.41
CA GLU A 19 9.94 47.53 37.61
C GLU A 19 9.40 48.49 36.53
N SER A 20 8.17 48.23 36.07
CA SER A 20 7.22 49.29 35.65
C SER A 20 5.78 48.79 35.82
N GLU A 21 4.97 49.64 36.46
CA GLU A 21 3.62 49.38 36.99
C GLU A 21 2.48 49.49 35.95
N GLU A 22 1.43 48.68 36.19
CA GLU A 22 -0.03 48.89 36.01
C GLU A 22 -0.71 48.89 34.60
N PRO A 23 -2.05 48.63 34.50
CA PRO A 23 -3.01 48.13 35.51
C PRO A 23 -3.91 46.94 35.08
N GLU A 24 -4.56 46.35 36.09
CA GLU A 24 -5.59 45.31 36.04
C GLU A 24 -6.91 45.74 35.38
N VAL A 25 -7.60 44.79 34.72
CA VAL A 25 -9.00 44.92 34.28
C VAL A 25 -9.79 43.69 34.79
N PRO A 26 -11.01 43.83 35.32
CA PRO A 26 -11.67 42.80 36.13
C PRO A 26 -12.36 41.72 35.29
N VAL A 27 -12.36 40.49 35.82
CA VAL A 27 -13.13 39.34 35.33
C VAL A 27 -14.45 39.25 36.11
N GLU A 28 -15.57 39.12 35.39
CA GLU A 28 -16.88 38.71 35.93
C GLU A 28 -17.39 37.44 35.23
N PRO A 29 -18.30 36.66 35.86
CA PRO A 29 -18.15 35.20 35.93
C PRO A 29 -19.11 34.38 35.05
N ASP A 30 -18.69 33.12 34.86
CA ASP A 30 -19.42 31.86 34.65
C ASP A 30 -20.87 31.87 34.13
N ASN A 31 -21.05 31.16 33.02
CA ASN A 31 -22.27 30.41 32.73
C ASN A 31 -21.90 29.01 32.19
N TYR A 32 -21.62 28.10 33.11
CA TYR A 32 -21.57 26.66 32.86
C TYR A 32 -23.00 26.12 32.89
N VAL A 33 -23.46 25.54 31.77
CA VAL A 33 -24.73 24.81 31.68
C VAL A 33 -24.42 23.36 31.36
N ASP A 34 -24.70 22.50 32.35
CA ASP A 34 -24.79 21.05 32.26
C ASP A 34 -26.08 20.64 31.52
N PRO A 35 -26.00 19.66 30.61
CA PRO A 35 -27.12 18.75 30.46
C PRO A 35 -26.67 17.28 30.49
N GLY A 36 -26.81 16.67 31.66
CA GLY A 36 -26.89 15.23 31.82
C GLY A 36 -28.15 14.61 31.19
N ALA A 37 -28.02 13.31 30.94
CA ALA A 37 -29.06 12.28 30.82
C ALA A 37 -29.98 12.31 29.58
N TYR A 38 -29.75 11.34 28.69
CA TYR A 38 -30.84 10.72 27.91
C TYR A 38 -30.86 9.20 28.10
N PRO A 39 -32.05 8.58 28.08
CA PRO A 39 -32.33 7.32 28.77
C PRO A 39 -32.14 6.07 27.90
N VAL A 40 -31.93 4.96 28.60
CA VAL A 40 -32.02 3.59 28.11
C VAL A 40 -33.46 3.33 27.64
N THR A 41 -33.60 2.81 26.42
CA THR A 41 -34.80 2.08 25.98
C THR A 41 -34.37 0.75 25.40
N ASP A 42 -34.81 -0.31 26.08
CA ASP A 42 -34.91 -1.68 25.58
C ASP A 42 -35.94 -1.70 24.44
N GLU A 43 -35.61 -2.31 23.31
CA GLU A 43 -36.56 -3.15 22.59
C GLU A 43 -35.85 -4.15 21.66
N LEU A 44 -36.21 -5.42 21.87
CA LEU A 44 -35.81 -6.63 21.17
C LEU A 44 -36.32 -6.66 19.72
N GLY A 45 -35.57 -7.28 18.81
CA GLY A 45 -36.07 -7.66 17.49
C GLY A 45 -35.03 -8.20 16.50
N ASP A 46 -34.73 -9.48 16.65
CA ASP A 46 -34.40 -10.50 15.63
C ASP A 46 -33.33 -10.22 14.54
N GLU A 47 -32.20 -10.93 14.69
CA GLU A 47 -31.23 -11.23 13.64
C GLU A 47 -31.76 -12.25 12.62
N PRO A 48 -31.16 -12.31 11.42
CA PRO A 48 -31.00 -13.58 10.75
C PRO A 48 -29.53 -13.89 10.43
N GLU A 49 -29.13 -15.06 10.92
CA GLU A 49 -27.97 -15.86 10.57
C GLU A 49 -27.82 -16.02 9.04
N PHE A 50 -26.59 -15.87 8.54
CA PHE A 50 -26.20 -16.35 7.20
C PHE A 50 -25.26 -17.53 7.35
N GLU A 51 -25.85 -18.73 7.37
CA GLU A 51 -25.12 -19.99 7.18
C GLU A 51 -24.81 -20.25 5.70
N SER A 52 -23.63 -20.84 5.54
CA SER A 52 -23.11 -21.55 4.37
C SER A 52 -24.07 -22.56 3.75
N ALA A 53 -24.10 -22.66 2.42
CA ALA A 53 -24.11 -23.96 1.71
C ALA A 53 -23.98 -23.78 0.19
N TRP A 54 -22.94 -24.40 -0.37
CA TRP A 54 -22.93 -24.86 -1.75
C TRP A 54 -23.81 -26.11 -1.88
N PRO A 55 -24.49 -26.31 -3.02
CA PRO A 55 -24.73 -27.67 -3.48
C PRO A 55 -24.25 -27.90 -4.91
N VAL A 56 -23.35 -28.89 -5.02
CA VAL A 56 -23.32 -29.86 -6.11
C VAL A 56 -24.60 -30.71 -6.04
N ASP A 57 -25.31 -30.92 -7.15
CA ASP A 57 -25.42 -32.24 -7.82
C ASP A 57 -26.37 -32.18 -9.03
N ALA A 58 -26.08 -33.08 -9.97
CA ALA A 58 -26.75 -33.35 -11.21
C ALA A 58 -28.21 -33.80 -11.06
N SER A 59 -29.00 -33.55 -12.11
CA SER A 59 -30.24 -34.29 -12.38
C SER A 59 -30.58 -34.27 -13.86
N VAL A 60 -30.38 -35.42 -14.49
CA VAL A 60 -30.92 -35.79 -15.80
C VAL A 60 -32.44 -35.89 -15.71
N ARG A 61 -33.18 -35.12 -16.54
CA ARG A 61 -34.58 -35.47 -16.89
C ARG A 61 -34.90 -35.20 -18.36
N ARG A 62 -35.39 -36.26 -19.00
CA ARG A 62 -35.93 -36.34 -20.35
C ARG A 62 -37.11 -35.37 -20.52
N LEU A 63 -37.15 -34.67 -21.66
CA LEU A 63 -38.36 -34.03 -22.17
C LEU A 63 -38.78 -34.71 -23.48
N ALA A 64 -39.84 -35.49 -23.38
CA ALA A 64 -40.56 -36.04 -24.51
C ALA A 64 -41.69 -35.07 -24.92
N GLY A 65 -41.76 -34.77 -26.21
CA GLY A 65 -43.01 -34.63 -26.97
C GLY A 65 -43.87 -33.37 -26.77
N ARG A 66 -43.95 -32.55 -27.81
CA ARG A 66 -45.21 -32.36 -28.57
C ARG A 66 -44.96 -31.52 -29.83
N ALA A 67 -45.10 -32.16 -30.98
CA ALA A 67 -45.20 -31.51 -32.28
C ALA A 67 -46.65 -31.07 -32.53
N ALA A 68 -46.86 -29.80 -32.86
CA ALA A 68 -48.12 -29.29 -33.38
C ALA A 68 -48.07 -29.31 -34.91
N ALA A 69 -48.90 -30.18 -35.50
CA ALA A 69 -49.10 -30.26 -36.94
C ALA A 69 -50.12 -29.19 -37.38
N SER A 70 -49.73 -28.30 -38.29
CA SER A 70 -50.65 -27.49 -39.09
C SER A 70 -50.67 -28.07 -40.50
N ARG A 71 -51.78 -28.71 -40.86
CA ARG A 71 -52.10 -29.16 -42.22
C ARG A 71 -52.83 -28.04 -42.93
N ASN A 72 -52.26 -27.53 -44.03
CA ASN A 72 -53.01 -26.85 -45.08
C ASN A 72 -52.57 -27.43 -46.43
N VAL A 73 -53.42 -28.29 -47.00
CA VAL A 73 -53.25 -28.87 -48.33
C VAL A 73 -54.17 -28.11 -49.30
N LYS A 74 -53.59 -27.51 -50.34
CA LYS A 74 -54.30 -27.18 -51.59
C LYS A 74 -53.88 -28.21 -52.64
N PRO A 75 -54.80 -28.83 -53.40
CA PRO A 75 -54.44 -29.79 -54.44
C PRO A 75 -54.19 -29.07 -55.78
N GLY A 76 -53.18 -29.51 -56.52
CA GLY A 76 -52.98 -29.16 -57.94
C GLY A 76 -51.77 -28.26 -58.22
N GLY A 77 -50.57 -28.80 -58.10
CA GLY A 77 -49.34 -28.17 -58.59
C GLY A 77 -48.25 -29.21 -58.76
N ARG A 78 -47.89 -29.53 -60.00
CA ARG A 78 -46.85 -30.51 -60.35
C ARG A 78 -45.49 -29.91 -59.95
N MET A 79 -44.94 -30.39 -58.83
CA MET A 79 -43.64 -29.95 -58.30
C MET A 79 -42.52 -30.40 -59.26
N LEU A 80 -41.94 -29.45 -60.00
CA LEU A 80 -40.66 -29.67 -60.67
C LEU A 80 -39.57 -29.66 -59.62
N VAL A 81 -39.00 -30.83 -59.33
CA VAL A 81 -37.84 -30.95 -58.43
C VAL A 81 -36.64 -30.37 -59.17
N GLY A 82 -36.22 -29.15 -58.81
CA GLY A 82 -34.94 -28.59 -59.24
C GLY A 82 -33.77 -29.44 -58.70
N PRO A 83 -32.59 -29.41 -59.35
CA PRO A 83 -31.45 -30.21 -58.94
C PRO A 83 -31.08 -29.93 -57.47
N PRO A 84 -30.57 -30.95 -56.74
CA PRO A 84 -30.26 -30.82 -55.32
C PRO A 84 -29.29 -29.66 -55.10
N ARG A 85 -29.58 -28.81 -54.11
CA ARG A 85 -28.64 -27.78 -53.66
C ARG A 85 -27.33 -28.47 -53.25
N PRO A 86 -26.16 -27.97 -53.70
CA PRO A 86 -24.89 -28.48 -53.21
C PRO A 86 -24.83 -28.32 -51.69
N PRO A 87 -24.16 -29.25 -50.97
CA PRO A 87 -24.03 -29.15 -49.52
C PRO A 87 -23.38 -27.82 -49.14
N PRO A 88 -23.75 -27.23 -47.99
CA PRO A 88 -23.09 -26.02 -47.51
C PRO A 88 -21.60 -26.32 -47.35
N VAL A 89 -20.77 -25.56 -48.08
CA VAL A 89 -19.32 -25.63 -47.92
C VAL A 89 -19.02 -25.21 -46.48
N PRO A 90 -18.36 -26.05 -45.66
CA PRO A 90 -17.97 -25.64 -44.32
C PRO A 90 -17.06 -24.40 -44.44
N PRO A 91 -17.21 -23.39 -43.57
CA PRO A 91 -16.30 -22.24 -43.60
C PRO A 91 -14.86 -22.76 -43.47
N PRO A 92 -13.89 -22.15 -44.17
CA PRO A 92 -12.51 -22.57 -44.09
C PRO A 92 -12.05 -22.54 -42.63
N VAL A 93 -11.64 -23.70 -42.12
CA VAL A 93 -11.02 -23.82 -40.80
C VAL A 93 -9.62 -23.21 -40.96
N ALA A 94 -9.42 -22.00 -40.43
CA ALA A 94 -8.10 -21.40 -40.38
C ALA A 94 -7.21 -22.29 -39.50
N ALA A 95 -6.25 -22.99 -40.11
CA ALA A 95 -5.28 -23.80 -39.39
C ALA A 95 -4.17 -22.90 -38.85
N TYR A 96 -3.96 -22.93 -37.53
CA TYR A 96 -2.85 -22.25 -36.88
C TYR A 96 -1.53 -22.87 -37.34
N SER A 97 -0.67 -22.06 -37.96
CA SER A 97 0.67 -22.48 -38.40
C SER A 97 1.72 -21.67 -37.65
N PRO A 98 2.54 -22.30 -36.79
CA PRO A 98 3.58 -21.61 -36.03
C PRO A 98 4.58 -20.88 -36.92
N ALA A 99 4.84 -21.37 -38.14
CA ALA A 99 5.81 -20.79 -39.07
C ALA A 99 5.39 -19.42 -39.64
N ILE A 100 4.11 -19.08 -39.58
CA ILE A 100 3.55 -17.81 -40.09
C ILE A 100 2.77 -17.05 -39.01
N THR A 101 2.79 -17.52 -37.76
CA THR A 101 2.14 -16.83 -36.65
C THR A 101 3.04 -15.68 -36.22
N PRO A 102 2.54 -14.43 -36.23
CA PRO A 102 3.29 -13.28 -35.76
C PRO A 102 3.66 -13.44 -34.29
N HIS A 103 4.82 -12.93 -33.89
CA HIS A 103 5.31 -13.05 -32.52
C HIS A 103 5.76 -11.68 -32.01
N VAL A 104 5.37 -11.34 -30.79
CA VAL A 104 5.88 -10.18 -30.05
C VAL A 104 6.93 -10.67 -29.07
N ASP A 105 8.16 -10.21 -29.19
CA ASP A 105 9.25 -10.55 -28.27
C ASP A 105 9.14 -9.73 -26.99
N TYR A 106 9.11 -8.41 -27.13
CA TYR A 106 9.01 -7.46 -26.02
C TYR A 106 8.41 -6.12 -26.47
N VAL A 107 8.06 -5.30 -25.49
CA VAL A 107 7.68 -3.90 -25.71
C VAL A 107 8.56 -2.94 -24.92
N THR A 108 8.70 -1.71 -25.39
CA THR A 108 9.40 -0.67 -24.64
C THR A 108 8.83 0.73 -24.92
N PRO A 109 8.57 1.55 -23.88
CA PRO A 109 8.64 1.20 -22.46
C PRO A 109 7.49 0.25 -22.04
N HIS A 110 7.68 -0.52 -20.96
CA HIS A 110 6.63 -1.39 -20.40
C HIS A 110 5.54 -0.63 -19.62
N ARG A 111 5.79 0.63 -19.25
CA ARG A 111 4.86 1.43 -18.43
C ARG A 111 4.70 2.84 -18.99
N GLY A 112 3.47 3.35 -19.05
CA GLY A 112 3.17 4.73 -19.46
C GLY A 112 1.94 5.30 -18.77
N SER A 113 1.68 6.59 -18.98
CA SER A 113 0.64 7.31 -18.21
C SER A 113 -0.77 6.83 -18.55
N THR A 114 -1.68 6.96 -17.58
CA THR A 114 -3.12 6.72 -17.80
C THR A 114 -3.73 7.74 -18.78
N ALA A 115 -3.14 8.93 -18.93
CA ALA A 115 -3.57 9.93 -19.90
C ALA A 115 -3.36 9.50 -21.37
N GLY A 116 -2.57 8.45 -21.61
CA GLY A 116 -2.18 8.03 -22.95
C GLY A 116 -1.07 8.90 -23.55
N GLY A 117 -0.87 8.79 -24.86
CA GLY A 117 0.16 9.54 -25.59
C GLY A 117 1.59 9.02 -25.40
N THR A 118 1.78 7.87 -24.75
CA THR A 118 3.11 7.27 -24.60
C THR A 118 3.47 6.51 -25.90
N PRO A 119 4.56 6.86 -26.60
CA PRO A 119 5.03 6.08 -27.74
C PRO A 119 5.64 4.76 -27.23
N VAL A 120 5.15 3.65 -27.76
CA VAL A 120 5.57 2.30 -27.39
C VAL A 120 6.06 1.56 -28.63
N TRP A 121 7.29 1.08 -28.57
CA TRP A 121 7.85 0.15 -29.54
C TRP A 121 7.46 -1.27 -29.17
N ILE A 122 6.89 -1.99 -30.13
CA ILE A 122 6.59 -3.41 -30.05
C ILE A 122 7.52 -4.13 -31.01
N VAL A 123 8.40 -4.98 -30.49
CA VAL A 123 9.44 -5.65 -31.26
C VAL A 123 9.10 -7.12 -31.37
N GLY A 124 9.32 -7.70 -32.55
CA GLY A 124 8.93 -9.06 -32.86
C GLY A 124 9.16 -9.43 -34.31
N VAL A 125 8.31 -10.31 -34.84
CA VAL A 125 8.36 -10.78 -36.24
C VAL A 125 6.96 -11.03 -36.81
N GLY A 126 6.84 -10.93 -38.14
CA GLY A 126 5.62 -11.25 -38.87
C GLY A 126 4.54 -10.17 -38.79
N PHE A 127 4.91 -8.92 -38.53
CA PHE A 127 3.97 -7.80 -38.45
C PHE A 127 3.56 -7.25 -39.82
N GLY A 128 4.27 -7.62 -40.90
CA GLY A 128 4.05 -7.08 -42.24
C GLY A 128 4.51 -5.62 -42.36
N ASN A 129 4.04 -4.90 -43.36
CA ASN A 129 4.51 -3.52 -43.66
C ASN A 129 3.37 -2.52 -43.85
N ASN A 130 2.15 -2.87 -43.43
CA ASN A 130 0.97 -2.04 -43.65
C ASN A 130 0.26 -1.73 -42.33
N VAL A 131 0.24 -0.45 -41.95
CA VAL A 131 -0.41 0.04 -40.74
C VAL A 131 -1.90 -0.31 -40.71
N GLY A 132 -2.60 -0.23 -41.85
CA GLY A 132 -4.04 -0.48 -41.93
C GLY A 132 -4.46 -1.93 -41.67
N ASP A 133 -3.50 -2.86 -41.66
CA ASP A 133 -3.73 -4.27 -41.35
C ASP A 133 -3.43 -4.60 -39.88
N VAL A 134 -2.80 -3.70 -39.11
CA VAL A 134 -2.36 -3.97 -37.74
C VAL A 134 -3.28 -3.29 -36.74
N SER A 135 -3.73 -4.05 -35.74
CA SER A 135 -4.45 -3.56 -34.57
C SER A 135 -3.69 -3.91 -33.30
N VAL A 136 -3.54 -2.92 -32.41
CA VAL A 136 -2.76 -3.04 -31.17
C VAL A 136 -3.62 -2.64 -29.98
N SER A 137 -3.51 -3.38 -28.88
CA SER A 137 -4.00 -2.99 -27.56
C SER A 137 -2.90 -3.09 -26.52
N LEU A 138 -2.70 -2.00 -25.77
CA LEU A 138 -1.71 -1.82 -24.71
C LEU A 138 -2.45 -1.56 -23.40
N GLY A 139 -2.14 -2.30 -22.32
CA GLY A 139 -2.82 -2.13 -21.03
C GLY A 139 -4.33 -2.43 -21.05
N GLY A 140 -4.85 -3.01 -22.13
CA GLY A 140 -6.28 -3.22 -22.35
C GLY A 140 -7.00 -2.06 -23.06
N ALA A 141 -6.32 -0.95 -23.34
CA ALA A 141 -6.82 0.13 -24.20
C ALA A 141 -6.36 -0.08 -25.66
N ALA A 142 -7.11 0.44 -26.63
CA ALA A 142 -6.70 0.42 -28.03
C ALA A 142 -5.55 1.43 -28.25
N ALA A 143 -4.54 1.07 -29.03
CA ALA A 143 -3.40 1.94 -29.31
C ALA A 143 -3.39 2.33 -30.80
N ALA A 144 -3.03 3.58 -31.09
CA ALA A 144 -2.95 4.10 -32.44
C ALA A 144 -1.61 3.72 -33.07
N VAL A 145 -1.64 2.85 -34.08
CA VAL A 145 -0.44 2.42 -34.80
C VAL A 145 0.07 3.55 -35.69
N GLN A 146 1.31 4.00 -35.45
CA GLN A 146 1.96 5.10 -36.16
C GLN A 146 2.78 4.58 -37.34
N SER A 147 3.53 3.50 -37.13
CA SER A 147 4.33 2.86 -38.17
C SER A 147 4.46 1.36 -37.91
N VAL A 148 4.64 0.61 -38.99
CA VAL A 148 4.80 -0.85 -38.99
C VAL A 148 5.87 -1.22 -40.00
N ASN A 149 6.81 -2.05 -39.57
CA ASN A 149 7.59 -2.92 -40.44
C ASN A 149 7.52 -4.34 -39.90
N ASP A 150 8.12 -5.31 -40.60
CA ASP A 150 7.92 -6.72 -40.28
C ASP A 150 8.39 -7.11 -38.87
N THR A 151 9.28 -6.32 -38.25
CA THR A 151 9.86 -6.60 -36.94
C THR A 151 9.53 -5.57 -35.85
N HIS A 152 8.99 -4.41 -36.20
CA HIS A 152 8.72 -3.31 -35.27
C HIS A 152 7.37 -2.65 -35.57
N ILE A 153 6.62 -2.38 -34.51
CA ILE A 153 5.43 -1.53 -34.54
C ILE A 153 5.66 -0.37 -33.59
N LEU A 154 5.51 0.86 -34.07
CA LEU A 154 5.38 2.03 -33.20
C LEU A 154 3.90 2.30 -32.97
N ALA A 155 3.45 2.20 -31.72
CA ALA A 155 2.09 2.49 -31.33
C ALA A 155 2.05 3.61 -30.28
N LEU A 156 1.04 4.47 -30.37
CA LEU A 156 0.77 5.50 -29.38
C LEU A 156 -0.36 5.03 -28.47
N THR A 157 -0.15 5.04 -27.15
CA THR A 157 -1.17 4.58 -26.20
C THR A 157 -2.35 5.55 -26.17
N ALA A 158 -3.58 5.03 -26.08
CA ALA A 158 -4.74 5.84 -25.72
C ALA A 158 -4.78 6.05 -24.21
N ALA A 159 -5.67 6.94 -23.76
CA ALA A 159 -6.01 7.02 -22.35
C ALA A 159 -6.52 5.65 -21.86
N GLY A 160 -6.09 5.24 -20.68
CA GLY A 160 -6.36 3.92 -20.13
C GLY A 160 -6.32 3.94 -18.61
N ASN A 161 -7.00 2.98 -17.98
CA ASN A 161 -7.06 2.92 -16.52
C ASN A 161 -5.78 2.33 -15.95
N SER A 162 -5.37 2.84 -14.79
CA SER A 162 -4.33 2.19 -13.98
C SER A 162 -4.77 0.77 -13.61
N GLY A 163 -3.81 -0.14 -13.50
CA GLY A 163 -4.08 -1.54 -13.19
C GLY A 163 -2.84 -2.41 -13.27
N PRO A 164 -2.95 -3.73 -13.08
CA PRO A 164 -1.81 -4.63 -13.17
C PRO A 164 -1.27 -4.69 -14.61
N PRO A 165 0.01 -5.09 -14.80
CA PRO A 165 0.57 -5.41 -16.11
C PRO A 165 -0.33 -6.34 -16.93
N ARG A 166 -0.53 -6.04 -18.21
CA ARG A 166 -1.32 -6.87 -19.13
C ARG A 166 -0.52 -7.20 -20.39
N LEU A 167 -0.64 -8.44 -20.86
CA LEU A 167 -0.07 -8.84 -22.14
C LEU A 167 -0.64 -7.98 -23.27
N VAL A 168 0.25 -7.51 -24.13
CA VAL A 168 -0.09 -6.73 -25.32
C VAL A 168 -0.87 -7.59 -26.30
N LYS A 169 -1.83 -7.01 -27.01
CA LYS A 169 -2.58 -7.71 -28.05
C LYS A 169 -2.26 -7.08 -29.40
N VAL A 170 -1.58 -7.82 -30.27
CA VAL A 170 -1.35 -7.43 -31.67
C VAL A 170 -2.13 -8.39 -32.55
N SER A 171 -2.93 -7.87 -33.48
CA SER A 171 -3.59 -8.69 -34.50
C SER A 171 -3.36 -8.09 -35.89
N ILE A 172 -2.92 -8.95 -36.81
CA ILE A 172 -2.67 -8.58 -38.21
C ILE A 172 -3.80 -9.15 -39.07
N ARG A 173 -4.44 -8.30 -39.86
CA ARG A 173 -5.55 -8.64 -40.74
C ARG A 173 -5.14 -9.75 -41.68
N ARG A 174 -6.00 -10.77 -41.84
CA ARG A 174 -5.76 -11.98 -42.65
C ARG A 174 -4.67 -12.94 -42.17
N VAL A 175 -3.87 -12.58 -41.17
CA VAL A 175 -2.87 -13.46 -40.56
C VAL A 175 -3.38 -14.01 -39.23
N GLY A 176 -3.86 -13.16 -38.34
CA GLY A 176 -4.38 -13.53 -37.04
C GLY A 176 -3.73 -12.76 -35.89
N ARG A 177 -3.91 -13.26 -34.66
CA ARG A 177 -3.38 -12.67 -33.44
C ARG A 177 -1.95 -13.14 -33.20
N ALA A 178 -1.07 -12.21 -32.85
CA ALA A 178 0.29 -12.51 -32.50
C ALA A 178 0.36 -13.28 -31.18
N THR A 179 1.27 -14.25 -31.11
CA THR A 179 1.77 -14.79 -29.84
C THR A 179 2.65 -13.76 -29.15
N VAL A 180 2.73 -13.84 -27.82
CA VAL A 180 3.38 -12.82 -27.00
C VAL A 180 4.37 -13.49 -26.06
N GLY A 181 5.64 -13.10 -26.14
CA GLY A 181 6.71 -13.52 -25.26
C GLY A 181 6.55 -12.98 -23.84
N ARG A 182 7.45 -13.41 -22.95
CA ARG A 182 7.43 -13.05 -21.53
C ARG A 182 7.43 -11.53 -21.28
N ASP A 183 8.14 -10.78 -22.12
CA ASP A 183 8.33 -9.33 -21.95
C ASP A 183 7.39 -8.49 -22.83
N GLY A 184 6.38 -9.12 -23.44
CA GLY A 184 5.36 -8.45 -24.24
C GLY A 184 4.16 -7.94 -23.42
N TRP A 185 4.41 -7.32 -22.27
CA TRP A 185 3.36 -6.75 -21.40
C TRP A 185 3.47 -5.24 -21.29
N TYR A 186 2.34 -4.57 -21.04
CA TYR A 186 2.27 -3.13 -20.83
C TYR A 186 1.35 -2.78 -19.66
N GLN A 187 1.68 -1.71 -18.94
CA GLN A 187 0.92 -1.19 -17.81
C GLN A 187 0.66 0.31 -17.94
N HIS A 188 -0.59 0.73 -17.77
CA HIS A 188 -0.90 2.13 -17.48
C HIS A 188 -0.64 2.39 -16.00
N MET A 189 0.14 3.43 -15.71
CA MET A 189 0.60 3.76 -14.37
C MET A 189 0.92 5.25 -14.30
N ASP A 190 0.37 5.91 -13.30
CA ASP A 190 0.73 7.28 -12.95
C ASP A 190 1.74 7.26 -11.81
N VAL A 191 2.90 7.84 -12.08
CA VAL A 191 3.99 7.97 -11.11
C VAL A 191 4.16 9.43 -10.77
N TRP A 192 4.54 9.72 -9.54
CA TRP A 192 4.63 11.07 -9.00
C TRP A 192 5.57 11.95 -9.83
N SER A 193 6.70 11.39 -10.30
CA SER A 193 7.71 12.09 -11.10
C SER A 193 7.24 12.57 -12.49
N ARG A 194 6.06 12.13 -12.98
CA ARG A 194 5.56 12.49 -14.31
C ARG A 194 4.66 13.72 -14.29
N HIS A 195 4.97 14.68 -15.18
CA HIS A 195 4.12 15.84 -15.44
C HIS A 195 2.68 15.48 -15.81
N SER A 196 2.46 14.38 -16.54
CA SER A 196 1.11 13.95 -16.94
C SER A 196 0.22 13.55 -15.76
N THR A 197 0.81 13.10 -14.65
CA THR A 197 0.12 12.85 -13.38
C THR A 197 -0.50 14.14 -12.83
N TRP A 198 0.15 15.28 -13.10
CA TRP A 198 -0.24 16.62 -12.64
C TRP A 198 -0.88 17.45 -13.75
N GLY A 199 -1.62 16.80 -14.66
CA GLY A 199 -2.33 17.49 -15.74
C GLY A 199 -1.41 18.15 -16.79
N GLY A 200 -0.15 17.74 -16.87
CA GLY A 200 0.89 18.35 -17.71
C GLY A 200 1.60 19.54 -17.06
N GLY A 201 1.22 19.93 -15.84
CA GLY A 201 1.86 20.99 -15.06
C GLY A 201 3.18 20.57 -14.42
N PRO A 202 3.85 21.48 -13.68
CA PRO A 202 5.00 21.14 -12.87
C PRO A 202 4.63 20.15 -11.75
N LEU A 203 5.64 19.48 -11.21
CA LEU A 203 5.50 18.67 -10.00
C LEU A 203 5.14 19.54 -8.79
N PRO A 204 4.40 19.01 -7.80
CA PRO A 204 4.17 19.72 -6.53
C PRO A 204 5.48 20.17 -5.89
N VAL A 205 5.54 21.42 -5.47
CA VAL A 205 6.70 22.02 -4.77
C VAL A 205 6.41 22.23 -3.28
N GLU A 206 7.40 22.70 -2.54
CA GLU A 206 7.26 22.99 -1.10
C GLU A 206 6.07 23.91 -0.81
N GLY A 207 5.27 23.56 0.18
CA GLY A 207 4.06 24.29 0.56
C GLY A 207 2.82 24.01 -0.29
N ASP A 208 2.93 23.25 -1.38
CA ASP A 208 1.77 22.89 -2.19
C ASP A 208 0.85 21.91 -1.45
N SER A 209 -0.42 21.95 -1.83
CA SER A 209 -1.45 21.02 -1.36
C SER A 209 -1.81 20.06 -2.47
N VAL A 210 -1.77 18.76 -2.18
CA VAL A 210 -1.97 17.69 -3.18
C VAL A 210 -3.23 16.91 -2.84
N VAL A 211 -4.02 16.59 -3.86
CA VAL A 211 -5.16 15.68 -3.73
C VAL A 211 -4.92 14.49 -4.65
N ILE A 212 -5.00 13.28 -4.10
CA ILE A 212 -5.05 12.03 -4.86
C ILE A 212 -6.53 11.70 -5.09
N PRO A 213 -7.09 11.90 -6.30
CA PRO A 213 -8.53 11.82 -6.52
C PRO A 213 -9.05 10.38 -6.38
N PRO A 214 -10.38 10.20 -6.15
CA PRO A 214 -11.01 8.88 -6.21
C PRO A 214 -10.70 8.14 -7.51
N ASP A 215 -10.75 6.81 -7.45
CA ASP A 215 -10.52 5.91 -8.59
C ASP A 215 -9.16 6.07 -9.30
N THR A 216 -8.22 6.80 -8.69
CA THR A 216 -6.88 7.04 -9.21
C THR A 216 -5.85 6.33 -8.34
N THR A 217 -4.81 5.76 -8.96
CA THR A 217 -3.66 5.19 -8.26
C THR A 217 -2.39 5.90 -8.72
N ILE A 218 -1.74 6.60 -7.80
CA ILE A 218 -0.46 7.27 -8.02
C ILE A 218 0.63 6.53 -7.25
N TYR A 219 1.78 6.33 -7.89
CA TYR A 219 2.95 5.75 -7.26
C TYR A 219 3.96 6.84 -6.93
N LEU A 220 4.32 6.98 -5.66
CA LEU A 220 5.35 7.88 -5.18
C LEU A 220 6.73 7.28 -5.45
N ASP A 221 7.34 7.65 -6.57
CA ASP A 221 8.62 7.14 -7.08
C ASP A 221 9.82 8.07 -6.84
N ILE A 222 9.57 9.23 -6.24
CA ILE A 222 10.59 10.19 -5.81
C ILE A 222 10.21 10.77 -4.45
N SER A 223 11.19 11.21 -3.67
CA SER A 223 10.93 11.95 -2.43
C SER A 223 10.13 13.23 -2.68
N THR A 224 9.21 13.56 -1.78
CA THR A 224 8.46 14.81 -1.86
C THR A 224 9.26 15.98 -1.26
N PRO A 225 9.06 17.23 -1.73
CA PRO A 225 9.35 18.39 -0.89
C PRO A 225 8.43 18.41 0.33
N ILE A 226 8.62 19.36 1.25
CA ILE A 226 7.73 19.53 2.40
C ILE A 226 6.38 20.09 1.92
N LEU A 227 5.42 19.20 1.66
CA LEU A 227 4.09 19.60 1.22
C LEU A 227 3.29 20.22 2.38
N ASN A 228 2.29 21.03 2.07
CA ASN A 228 1.37 21.55 3.09
C ASN A 228 0.39 20.45 3.52
N ILE A 229 -0.51 20.03 2.64
CA ILE A 229 -1.46 18.95 2.92
C ILE A 229 -1.55 17.97 1.75
N VAL A 230 -1.58 16.67 2.05
CA VAL A 230 -1.85 15.61 1.07
C VAL A 230 -3.15 14.91 1.44
N ILE A 231 -4.19 15.09 0.63
CA ILE A 231 -5.50 14.46 0.80
C ILE A 231 -5.60 13.24 -0.11
N ILE A 232 -5.70 12.04 0.46
CA ILE A 232 -5.70 10.79 -0.28
C ILE A 232 -7.13 10.24 -0.33
N GLN A 233 -7.79 10.39 -1.48
CA GLN A 233 -9.14 9.88 -1.76
C GLN A 233 -9.14 8.69 -2.71
N GLY A 234 -8.12 8.57 -3.56
CA GLY A 234 -7.79 7.37 -4.33
C GLY A 234 -6.76 6.51 -3.61
N THR A 235 -5.75 6.04 -4.33
CA THR A 235 -4.65 5.22 -3.79
C THR A 235 -3.31 5.91 -4.05
N LEU A 236 -2.53 6.11 -2.99
CA LEU A 236 -1.13 6.51 -3.08
C LEU A 236 -0.27 5.32 -2.64
N VAL A 237 0.55 4.80 -3.54
CA VAL A 237 1.47 3.69 -3.27
C VAL A 237 2.89 4.22 -3.24
N VAL A 238 3.66 3.97 -2.20
CA VAL A 238 5.10 4.28 -2.21
C VAL A 238 5.82 3.23 -3.05
N ALA A 239 6.53 3.67 -4.08
CA ALA A 239 7.29 2.77 -4.94
C ALA A 239 8.49 2.20 -4.19
N ASP A 240 8.87 0.97 -4.51
CA ASP A 240 9.93 0.21 -3.82
C ASP A 240 11.15 0.00 -4.72
N ASP A 241 11.47 1.00 -5.54
CA ASP A 241 12.64 0.98 -6.43
C ASP A 241 13.86 1.69 -5.80
N ALA A 242 13.65 2.48 -4.75
CA ALA A 242 14.66 3.25 -4.02
C ALA A 242 14.14 3.68 -2.64
N ASP A 243 15.02 4.24 -1.81
CA ASP A 243 14.62 4.90 -0.56
C ASP A 243 13.79 6.16 -0.86
N ILE A 244 12.67 6.33 -0.16
CA ILE A 244 11.73 7.44 -0.34
C ILE A 244 11.50 8.17 0.98
N THR A 245 11.52 9.50 0.93
CA THR A 245 11.03 10.36 2.01
C THR A 245 9.71 11.01 1.58
N PHE A 246 8.71 10.90 2.43
CA PHE A 246 7.41 11.52 2.22
C PHE A 246 7.18 12.58 3.30
N ASP A 247 7.43 13.82 2.90
CA ASP A 247 7.44 15.00 3.75
C ASP A 247 6.18 15.84 3.53
N ALA A 248 5.41 16.05 4.60
CA ALA A 248 4.22 16.92 4.57
C ALA A 248 3.90 17.47 5.97
N HIS A 249 3.15 18.57 6.06
CA HIS A 249 2.61 18.99 7.36
C HIS A 249 1.42 18.12 7.77
N TYR A 250 0.53 17.83 6.81
CA TYR A 250 -0.62 16.97 7.03
C TYR A 250 -0.73 15.92 5.93
N ILE A 251 -0.93 14.66 6.33
CA ILE A 251 -1.34 13.57 5.44
C ILE A 251 -2.72 13.12 5.91
N PHE A 252 -3.69 13.16 5.01
CA PHE A 252 -5.07 12.86 5.34
C PHE A 252 -5.68 11.86 4.37
N VAL A 253 -5.75 10.60 4.80
CA VAL A 253 -6.38 9.52 4.04
C VAL A 253 -7.88 9.58 4.26
N ASN A 254 -8.65 10.00 3.26
CA ASN A 254 -10.09 10.19 3.35
C ASN A 254 -10.80 9.36 2.29
N LYS A 255 -11.32 8.19 2.68
CA LYS A 255 -11.89 7.15 1.79
C LYS A 255 -10.88 6.46 0.85
N GLY A 256 -9.66 6.96 0.79
CA GLY A 256 -8.58 6.40 -0.02
C GLY A 256 -7.71 5.38 0.70
N THR A 257 -6.58 5.07 0.09
CA THR A 257 -5.55 4.17 0.63
C THR A 257 -4.17 4.81 0.51
N LEU A 258 -3.41 4.84 1.61
CA LEU A 258 -1.97 5.05 1.60
C LEU A 258 -1.30 3.69 1.84
N GLN A 259 -0.50 3.25 0.88
CA GLN A 259 0.13 1.92 0.90
C GLN A 259 1.66 2.02 0.80
N VAL A 260 2.36 1.35 1.71
CA VAL A 260 3.81 1.16 1.70
C VAL A 260 4.08 -0.34 1.87
N GLY A 261 4.31 -1.04 0.77
CA GLY A 261 4.36 -2.50 0.74
C GLY A 261 2.99 -3.17 0.95
N THR A 262 2.95 -4.50 0.86
CA THR A 262 1.79 -5.33 1.21
C THR A 262 2.25 -6.56 2.00
N GLU A 263 1.33 -7.29 2.65
CA GLU A 263 1.68 -8.54 3.33
C GLU A 263 2.40 -9.56 2.39
N ARG A 264 1.97 -9.64 1.12
CA ARG A 264 2.52 -10.58 0.14
C ARG A 264 3.82 -10.09 -0.50
N ASP A 265 4.01 -8.78 -0.53
CA ASP A 265 5.16 -8.10 -1.13
C ASP A 265 5.56 -6.93 -0.21
N PRO A 266 6.26 -7.21 0.90
CA PRO A 266 6.63 -6.18 1.85
C PRO A 266 7.67 -5.22 1.25
N HIS A 267 7.62 -3.96 1.67
CA HIS A 267 8.54 -2.93 1.20
C HIS A 267 9.98 -3.27 1.60
N GLN A 268 10.91 -3.22 0.64
CA GLN A 268 12.31 -3.61 0.81
C GLN A 268 13.26 -2.42 0.99
N HIS A 269 12.91 -1.25 0.48
CA HIS A 269 13.69 -0.03 0.66
C HIS A 269 13.23 0.76 1.88
N ARG A 270 13.93 1.83 2.21
CA ARG A 270 13.57 2.68 3.33
C ARG A 270 12.50 3.68 2.92
N CYS A 271 11.39 3.71 3.64
CA CYS A 271 10.36 4.73 3.53
C CYS A 271 10.28 5.54 4.82
N VAL A 272 10.54 6.84 4.76
CA VAL A 272 10.42 7.74 5.92
C VAL A 272 9.31 8.75 5.67
N ILE A 273 8.22 8.62 6.41
CA ILE A 273 7.12 9.59 6.42
C ILE A 273 7.42 10.59 7.54
N THR A 274 7.69 11.84 7.17
CA THR A 274 7.98 12.92 8.13
C THR A 274 6.85 13.93 8.17
N LEU A 275 6.25 14.08 9.35
CA LEU A 275 5.20 15.05 9.64
C LEU A 275 5.81 16.35 10.19
N HIS A 276 5.65 17.43 9.43
CA HIS A 276 6.17 18.76 9.76
C HIS A 276 5.12 19.60 10.50
N GLY A 277 5.56 20.35 11.50
CA GLY A 277 4.68 21.20 12.32
C GLY A 277 5.42 21.67 13.57
N HIS A 278 4.77 22.41 14.45
CA HIS A 278 5.26 22.82 15.77
C HIS A 278 4.07 23.24 16.64
N VAL A 279 4.31 23.54 17.92
CA VAL A 279 3.27 23.98 18.90
C VAL A 279 2.41 25.20 18.50
N LYS A 280 2.77 25.94 17.45
CA LYS A 280 1.99 27.10 16.93
C LYS A 280 1.46 26.86 15.51
N THR A 281 1.68 25.68 14.94
CA THR A 281 1.15 25.31 13.63
C THR A 281 -0.37 25.22 13.71
N LEU A 282 -1.05 25.72 12.69
CA LEU A 282 -2.52 25.73 12.63
C LEU A 282 -3.04 24.29 12.72
N GLU A 283 -3.91 24.00 13.67
CA GLU A 283 -4.46 22.67 13.79
C GLU A 283 -5.53 22.41 12.73
N LEU A 284 -5.52 21.19 12.19
CA LEU A 284 -6.72 20.66 11.53
C LEU A 284 -7.77 20.39 12.61
N PRO A 285 -9.01 20.93 12.48
CA PRO A 285 -10.06 20.69 13.46
C PRO A 285 -10.23 19.19 13.71
N MET A 286 -10.19 18.80 14.99
CA MET A 286 -10.27 17.42 15.49
C MET A 286 -9.02 16.53 15.29
N TYR A 287 -7.99 16.98 14.56
CA TYR A 287 -6.81 16.15 14.28
C TYR A 287 -5.50 16.71 14.83
N GLY A 288 -5.37 18.03 14.97
CA GLY A 288 -4.15 18.68 15.49
C GLY A 288 -3.19 19.16 14.40
N SER A 289 -1.95 19.46 14.78
CA SER A 289 -0.97 20.24 13.98
C SER A 289 0.17 19.44 13.33
N LYS A 290 0.26 18.12 13.59
CA LYS A 290 1.17 17.16 12.94
C LYS A 290 0.44 15.84 12.78
N VAL A 291 -0.11 15.58 11.60
CA VAL A 291 -1.14 14.55 11.46
C VAL A 291 -0.89 13.66 10.25
N LEU A 292 -0.87 12.35 10.52
CA LEU A 292 -1.28 11.32 9.57
C LEU A 292 -2.65 10.81 10.04
N GLY A 293 -3.71 11.27 9.40
CA GLY A 293 -5.09 11.00 9.79
C GLY A 293 -5.76 10.08 8.78
N VAL A 294 -6.50 9.08 9.26
CA VAL A 294 -7.27 8.16 8.41
C VAL A 294 -8.75 8.29 8.75
N ARG A 295 -9.56 8.65 7.75
CA ARG A 295 -11.02 8.77 7.86
C ARG A 295 -11.68 7.90 6.80
N ASN A 296 -12.31 6.82 7.25
CA ASN A 296 -12.99 5.83 6.38
C ASN A 296 -12.10 5.31 5.24
N GLY A 297 -10.78 5.27 5.43
CA GLY A 297 -9.80 4.83 4.44
C GLY A 297 -8.88 3.76 5.01
N VAL A 298 -7.82 3.45 4.28
CA VAL A 298 -6.85 2.40 4.65
C VAL A 298 -5.45 3.01 4.72
N LEU A 299 -4.76 2.75 5.84
CA LEU A 299 -3.32 2.93 5.95
C LEU A 299 -2.69 1.55 6.02
N ASP A 300 -1.91 1.20 5.01
CA ASP A 300 -1.35 -0.13 4.83
C ASP A 300 0.18 -0.07 4.79
N LEU A 301 0.84 -0.52 5.85
CA LEU A 301 2.29 -0.37 6.06
C LEU A 301 2.91 -1.74 6.36
N HIS A 302 3.55 -2.32 5.35
CA HIS A 302 4.22 -3.62 5.45
C HIS A 302 5.69 -3.47 5.10
N GLY A 303 6.54 -3.38 6.13
CA GLY A 303 8.00 -3.34 5.99
C GLY A 303 8.62 -4.73 5.93
N LYS A 304 9.95 -4.81 5.89
CA LYS A 304 10.68 -6.07 5.96
C LYS A 304 10.25 -6.87 7.20
N PRO A 305 9.80 -8.12 7.04
CA PRO A 305 9.39 -8.93 8.18
C PRO A 305 10.62 -9.37 8.98
N HIS A 306 10.55 -9.23 10.30
CA HIS A 306 11.50 -9.81 11.25
C HIS A 306 10.88 -11.05 11.89
N ARG A 307 11.61 -12.17 11.92
CA ARG A 307 11.11 -13.44 12.47
C ARG A 307 10.81 -13.35 13.96
N VAL A 308 11.66 -12.62 14.68
CA VAL A 308 11.60 -12.42 16.12
C VAL A 308 11.71 -10.92 16.37
N PRO A 309 10.61 -10.15 16.28
CA PRO A 309 10.67 -8.69 16.51
C PRO A 309 10.92 -8.34 17.98
N TRP A 310 10.71 -9.31 18.88
CA TRP A 310 10.84 -9.16 20.32
C TRP A 310 11.16 -10.53 20.95
N THR A 311 11.99 -10.52 22.00
CA THR A 311 12.40 -11.70 22.78
C THR A 311 12.70 -11.27 24.22
N ARG A 312 13.36 -12.10 25.03
CA ARG A 312 13.81 -11.78 26.38
C ARG A 312 15.29 -12.07 26.56
N LEU A 313 15.87 -11.50 27.61
CA LEU A 313 17.21 -11.89 28.06
C LEU A 313 17.24 -13.37 28.49
N ALA A 314 18.29 -14.06 28.07
CA ALA A 314 18.62 -15.42 28.51
C ALA A 314 19.47 -15.45 29.78
N ALA A 315 20.10 -14.32 30.13
CA ALA A 315 20.91 -14.18 31.33
C ALA A 315 20.84 -12.73 31.85
N THR A 316 20.88 -12.59 33.17
CA THR A 316 20.93 -11.28 33.84
C THR A 316 22.17 -10.51 33.39
N VAL A 317 21.98 -9.26 32.99
CA VAL A 317 23.05 -8.34 32.63
C VAL A 317 23.21 -7.30 33.72
N ALA A 318 24.42 -7.16 34.25
CA ALA A 318 24.72 -6.15 35.26
C ALA A 318 24.92 -4.77 34.61
N ALA A 319 24.68 -3.72 35.40
CA ALA A 319 25.06 -2.37 35.01
C ALA A 319 26.55 -2.29 34.63
N GLY A 320 26.86 -1.48 33.61
CA GLY A 320 28.20 -1.33 33.04
C GLY A 320 28.57 -2.41 32.01
N GLN A 321 27.71 -3.40 31.75
CA GLN A 321 27.92 -4.37 30.67
C GLN A 321 27.35 -3.87 29.34
N GLN A 322 27.94 -4.33 28.24
CA GLN A 322 27.59 -3.93 26.87
C GLN A 322 27.31 -5.13 25.96
N ARG A 323 27.18 -6.33 26.54
CA ARG A 323 26.80 -7.54 25.81
C ARG A 323 25.59 -8.15 26.50
N ILE A 324 24.61 -8.55 25.70
CA ILE A 324 23.41 -9.23 26.16
C ILE A 324 23.25 -10.55 25.43
N SER A 325 22.66 -11.53 26.12
CA SER A 325 22.31 -12.83 25.56
C SER A 325 20.79 -12.95 25.50
N LEU A 326 20.27 -13.38 24.37
CA LEU A 326 18.86 -13.48 24.06
C LEU A 326 18.38 -14.93 24.14
N ARG A 327 17.10 -15.14 24.45
CA ARG A 327 16.50 -16.49 24.50
C ARG A 327 16.28 -17.07 23.11
N ASP A 328 15.86 -16.22 22.19
CA ASP A 328 15.60 -16.59 20.80
C ASP A 328 16.66 -15.98 19.89
N ALA A 329 17.04 -16.72 18.85
CA ALA A 329 17.95 -16.21 17.83
C ALA A 329 17.20 -15.18 16.96
N VAL A 330 17.75 -13.96 16.86
CA VAL A 330 17.15 -12.87 16.10
C VAL A 330 17.79 -12.69 14.72
N ASP A 331 17.05 -12.07 13.81
CA ASP A 331 17.49 -11.64 12.48
C ASP A 331 17.76 -10.12 12.41
N TRP A 332 18.01 -9.50 13.56
CA TRP A 332 18.27 -8.06 13.67
C TRP A 332 19.64 -7.71 13.07
N GLU A 333 19.74 -6.51 12.50
CA GLU A 333 20.94 -6.04 11.80
C GLU A 333 21.83 -5.17 12.70
N VAL A 334 23.12 -5.09 12.38
CA VAL A 334 24.02 -4.08 12.96
C VAL A 334 23.46 -2.69 12.64
N ASP A 335 23.67 -1.75 13.55
CA ASP A 335 23.11 -0.40 13.58
C ASP A 335 21.62 -0.30 13.87
N ALA A 336 20.90 -1.41 14.06
CA ALA A 336 19.52 -1.36 14.54
C ALA A 336 19.45 -0.90 16.00
N GLU A 337 18.43 -0.11 16.31
CA GLU A 337 18.08 0.29 17.65
C GLU A 337 17.16 -0.75 18.31
N ILE A 338 17.45 -1.09 19.55
CA ILE A 338 16.66 -1.98 20.41
C ILE A 338 16.30 -1.28 21.71
N VAL A 339 15.26 -1.78 22.37
CA VAL A 339 14.92 -1.43 23.75
C VAL A 339 15.10 -2.63 24.66
N ILE A 340 15.66 -2.40 25.86
CA ILE A 340 15.68 -3.33 26.97
C ILE A 340 14.74 -2.79 28.05
N ALA A 341 13.70 -3.55 28.40
CA ALA A 341 12.71 -3.13 29.39
C ALA A 341 13.29 -3.11 30.82
N SER A 342 12.74 -2.25 31.67
CA SER A 342 13.07 -2.25 33.11
C SER A 342 12.64 -3.56 33.77
N THR A 343 13.45 -4.04 34.71
CA THR A 343 13.13 -5.22 35.56
C THR A 343 13.04 -4.86 37.04
N ASP A 344 12.99 -3.57 37.39
CA ASP A 344 12.80 -3.10 38.75
C ASP A 344 11.51 -2.29 38.91
N PHE A 345 11.35 -1.61 40.05
CA PHE A 345 10.14 -0.82 40.34
C PHE A 345 10.09 0.53 39.61
N ALA A 346 11.16 0.95 38.94
CA ALA A 346 11.22 2.19 38.19
C ALA A 346 11.03 1.89 36.69
N SER A 347 9.84 2.20 36.18
CA SER A 347 9.53 2.01 34.76
C SER A 347 10.44 2.80 33.83
N SER A 348 11.10 3.87 34.32
CA SER A 348 12.06 4.69 33.57
C SER A 348 13.45 4.06 33.43
N HIS A 349 13.73 2.93 34.05
CA HIS A 349 15.00 2.20 33.92
C HIS A 349 15.03 1.28 32.68
N TYR A 350 14.19 1.53 31.67
CA TYR A 350 14.39 0.96 30.34
C TYR A 350 15.53 1.68 29.64
N GLU A 351 16.16 1.02 28.68
CA GLU A 351 17.29 1.58 27.94
C GLU A 351 17.17 1.28 26.46
N THR A 352 17.40 2.27 25.60
CA THR A 352 17.60 2.04 24.16
C THR A 352 19.08 1.95 23.84
N ARG A 353 19.44 1.04 22.93
CA ARG A 353 20.83 0.82 22.50
C ARG A 353 20.87 0.47 21.03
N ARG A 354 21.98 0.82 20.39
CA ARG A 354 22.27 0.41 19.02
C ARG A 354 23.12 -0.86 19.02
N ILE A 355 22.80 -1.79 18.14
CA ILE A 355 23.55 -3.03 17.95
C ILE A 355 24.84 -2.72 17.19
N LEU A 356 25.99 -3.01 17.78
CA LEU A 356 27.29 -2.94 17.10
C LEU A 356 27.69 -4.28 16.48
N GLU A 357 27.20 -5.38 17.03
CA GLU A 357 27.59 -6.72 16.60
C GLU A 357 26.52 -7.75 16.95
N VAL A 358 26.27 -8.67 16.02
CA VAL A 358 25.41 -9.85 16.21
C VAL A 358 26.29 -11.10 16.15
N ARG A 359 26.28 -11.92 17.20
CA ARG A 359 27.06 -13.16 17.31
C ARG A 359 26.16 -14.36 17.57
N ASP A 360 26.77 -15.55 17.49
CA ASP A 360 26.16 -16.82 17.89
C ASP A 360 24.83 -17.10 17.18
N GLY A 361 24.76 -16.74 15.89
CA GLY A 361 23.57 -16.92 15.08
C GLY A 361 22.38 -16.05 15.48
N GLY A 362 22.60 -14.92 16.17
CA GLY A 362 21.54 -14.02 16.64
C GLY A 362 21.21 -14.15 18.13
N LEU A 363 22.00 -14.89 18.90
CA LEU A 363 21.76 -15.07 20.34
C LEU A 363 22.51 -14.09 21.22
N THR A 364 23.55 -13.43 20.70
CA THR A 364 24.36 -12.49 21.49
C THR A 364 24.49 -11.18 20.73
N LEU A 365 24.16 -10.07 21.40
CA LEU A 365 24.30 -8.72 20.86
C LEU A 365 25.38 -7.95 21.63
N ALA A 366 26.23 -7.22 20.92
CA ALA A 366 27.07 -6.18 21.49
C ALA A 366 26.43 -4.81 21.24
N LEU A 367 26.44 -3.96 22.27
CA LEU A 367 25.75 -2.68 22.31
C LEU A 367 26.75 -1.52 22.14
N ASP A 368 26.25 -0.39 21.67
CA ASP A 368 27.05 0.82 21.42
C ASP A 368 27.48 1.57 22.68
N ALA A 369 26.76 1.37 23.78
CA ALA A 369 27.14 1.85 25.10
C ALA A 369 26.81 0.82 26.19
N PRO A 370 27.59 0.77 27.28
CA PRO A 370 27.23 0.00 28.47
C PRO A 370 25.84 0.35 29.00
N LEU A 371 25.11 -0.63 29.52
CA LEU A 371 23.83 -0.43 30.20
C LEU A 371 24.06 0.31 31.53
N VAL A 372 23.20 1.26 31.83
CA VAL A 372 23.25 2.05 33.07
C VAL A 372 22.66 1.23 34.23
N TYR A 373 21.63 0.42 33.95
CA TYR A 373 20.93 -0.39 34.93
C TYR A 373 21.22 -1.88 34.73
N ALA A 374 20.96 -2.66 35.78
CA ALA A 374 20.95 -4.11 35.67
C ALA A 374 19.58 -4.57 35.17
N HIS A 375 19.56 -5.55 34.27
CA HIS A 375 18.33 -6.13 33.74
C HIS A 375 18.33 -7.63 34.01
N ASP A 376 17.28 -8.12 34.68
CA ASP A 376 17.13 -9.54 35.02
C ASP A 376 16.96 -10.40 33.76
N GLY A 377 17.52 -11.61 33.76
CA GLY A 377 17.34 -12.61 32.70
C GLY A 377 16.81 -13.94 33.24
N SER A 378 16.44 -14.00 34.51
CA SER A 378 16.13 -15.23 35.24
C SER A 378 14.67 -15.66 35.06
N ASP A 379 14.45 -16.97 35.15
CA ASP A 379 13.13 -17.54 35.43
C ASP A 379 13.01 -17.82 36.94
N HIS A 380 11.89 -17.47 37.55
CA HIS A 380 11.62 -17.70 38.98
C HIS A 380 10.50 -18.72 39.15
N SER A 381 10.57 -19.54 40.19
CA SER A 381 9.48 -20.42 40.58
C SER A 381 9.11 -20.18 42.04
N VAL A 382 7.87 -19.79 42.30
CA VAL A 382 7.36 -19.51 43.65
C VAL A 382 6.15 -20.39 43.91
N SER A 383 6.24 -21.24 44.93
CA SER A 383 5.17 -22.18 45.31
C SER A 383 4.70 -23.10 44.17
N GLY A 384 5.64 -23.52 43.31
CA GLY A 384 5.35 -24.39 42.17
C GLY A 384 4.67 -23.69 40.98
N ARG A 385 4.67 -22.35 40.95
CA ARG A 385 4.28 -21.55 39.79
C ARG A 385 5.50 -20.83 39.23
N ASP A 386 5.68 -20.95 37.91
CA ASP A 386 6.79 -20.31 37.21
C ASP A 386 6.40 -18.90 36.77
N PHE A 387 7.31 -17.96 37.00
CA PHE A 387 7.20 -16.56 36.63
C PHE A 387 8.46 -16.15 35.88
N ASN A 388 8.27 -15.58 34.71
CA ASN A 388 9.37 -15.04 33.92
C ASN A 388 9.48 -13.53 34.19
N THR A 389 10.60 -13.10 34.76
CA THR A 389 10.90 -11.68 35.01
C THR A 389 12.03 -11.18 34.12
N ALA A 390 12.49 -12.00 33.17
CA ALA A 390 13.54 -11.61 32.26
C ALA A 390 13.12 -10.41 31.43
N ALA A 391 14.04 -9.45 31.31
CA ALA A 391 13.82 -8.23 30.57
C ALA A 391 13.43 -8.54 29.14
N GLU A 392 12.37 -7.88 28.72
CA GLU A 392 11.91 -7.85 27.35
C GLU A 392 12.90 -7.05 26.49
N VAL A 393 13.28 -7.60 25.34
CA VAL A 393 14.16 -6.94 24.38
C VAL A 393 13.42 -6.86 23.05
N GLY A 394 13.19 -5.64 22.57
CA GLY A 394 12.43 -5.39 21.34
C GLY A 394 13.24 -4.63 20.31
N LEU A 395 13.05 -4.96 19.03
CA LEU A 395 13.59 -4.20 17.91
C LEU A 395 12.77 -2.93 17.68
N LEU A 396 13.41 -1.77 17.64
CA LEU A 396 12.78 -0.49 17.33
C LEU A 396 12.97 -0.08 15.87
N SER A 397 14.10 -0.43 15.25
CA SER A 397 14.39 -0.07 13.86
C SER A 397 13.58 -0.87 12.84
N HIS A 398 12.87 -0.17 11.97
CA HIS A 398 12.11 -0.72 10.85
C HIS A 398 12.41 0.11 9.58
N ASN A 399 12.27 -0.48 8.40
CA ASN A 399 12.52 0.23 7.15
C ASN A 399 11.38 1.20 6.76
N ILE A 400 10.20 1.06 7.37
CA ILE A 400 9.12 2.04 7.28
C ILE A 400 9.10 2.81 8.60
N VAL A 401 9.33 4.13 8.53
CA VAL A 401 9.39 5.01 9.69
C VAL A 401 8.36 6.12 9.53
N VAL A 402 7.52 6.30 10.54
CA VAL A 402 6.64 7.48 10.67
C VAL A 402 7.14 8.31 11.83
N GLN A 403 7.51 9.56 11.58
CA GLN A 403 8.12 10.44 12.58
C GLN A 403 7.60 11.88 12.47
N GLY A 404 7.69 12.62 13.57
CA GLY A 404 7.64 14.07 13.54
C GLY A 404 8.99 14.66 13.17
N ASN A 405 9.02 15.83 12.54
CA ASN A 405 10.29 16.55 12.38
C ASN A 405 10.87 16.95 13.75
N ALA A 406 12.19 17.17 13.82
CA ALA A 406 12.91 17.44 15.07
C ALA A 406 12.50 18.76 15.78
N ARG A 407 11.73 19.63 15.10
CA ARG A 407 11.16 20.84 15.67
C ARG A 407 9.73 20.52 16.11
N SER A 408 9.56 20.01 17.33
CA SER A 408 8.23 19.86 17.94
C SER A 408 7.90 21.08 18.77
#